data_AF-T0RNB2-F1
#
_entry.id   AF-T0RNB2-F1
#
_cell.length_a   1.000
_cell.length_b   1.000
_cell.length_c   1.000
_cell.angle_alpha   90.00
_cell.angle_beta   90.00
_cell.angle_gamma   90.00
#
_symmetry.space_group_name_H-M   'P 1'
#
loop_
_entity.id
_entity.type
_entity.pdbx_description
1 polymer ?
#
loop_
_entity_poly.entity_id
_entity_poly.type
_entity_poly.pdbx_seq_one_letter_code
_entity_poly.pdbx_strand_id
1 'polypeptide(L)'
;MGKGGNASTALARSPPTDFTWDTSDEPHATRRKLITAKYPQIKKLFGPCPKLKYQILCAVAGQVGMAWFIHDKSWAMYVVAAYVFGGTINHMLMMGMHELSHNLAFKTMLYNRVLSLVANFPLGVPAAIAFKRYHSEHHRYQGEDGVDVDIPTEAEGKFFNSRFRKFLFICCQGLFYSFRPFFVNPKAPCLWEYINYASCIAFNSTMVHLFGWSGMGYFLLSTLLGMGPHPRVKRKTLSAADRAKLKSE
;
A
#
# COMPACT_ATOMS: atom_id res chain seq x y z
N MET A 1 21.53 -52.42 20.07
CA MET A 1 21.73 -52.21 18.62
C MET A 1 20.37 -52.15 17.94
N GLY A 2 19.85 -50.95 17.68
CA GLY A 2 18.62 -50.71 16.92
C GLY A 2 18.94 -49.69 15.83
N LYS A 3 18.81 -50.13 14.58
CA LYS A 3 19.26 -49.44 13.36
C LYS A 3 18.41 -48.21 13.05
N GLY A 4 19.07 -47.25 12.40
CA GLY A 4 18.59 -45.94 11.98
C GLY A 4 17.21 -45.92 11.35
N GLY A 5 16.36 -45.03 11.87
CA GLY A 5 15.20 -44.52 11.15
C GLY A 5 15.67 -43.56 10.08
N ASN A 6 15.41 -43.89 8.82
CA ASN A 6 15.52 -42.99 7.69
C ASN A 6 14.65 -41.76 7.96
N ALA A 7 15.27 -40.65 8.33
CA ALA A 7 14.68 -39.34 8.13
C ALA A 7 14.43 -39.21 6.63
N SER A 8 13.16 -39.28 6.22
CA SER A 8 12.78 -38.95 4.85
C SER A 8 13.23 -37.53 4.60
N THR A 9 14.36 -37.37 3.91
CA THR A 9 14.84 -36.10 3.41
C THR A 9 13.73 -35.58 2.50
N ALA A 10 12.90 -34.68 3.02
CA ALA A 10 11.94 -33.96 2.20
C ALA A 10 12.77 -33.24 1.15
N LEU A 11 12.80 -33.78 -0.07
CA LEU A 11 13.49 -33.19 -1.21
C LEU A 11 13.06 -31.73 -1.26
N ALA A 12 14.04 -30.83 -1.10
CA ALA A 12 13.81 -29.41 -1.24
C ALA A 12 13.30 -29.17 -2.66
N ARG A 13 11.98 -29.07 -2.82
CA ARG A 13 11.33 -28.81 -4.10
C ARG A 13 11.96 -27.53 -4.65
N SER A 14 12.44 -27.58 -5.89
CA SER A 14 12.89 -26.40 -6.61
C SER A 14 11.80 -25.33 -6.53
N PRO A 15 12.16 -24.06 -6.25
CA PRO A 15 11.18 -23.00 -6.21
C PRO A 15 10.45 -22.93 -7.55
N PRO A 16 9.14 -22.57 -7.55
CA PRO A 16 8.40 -22.37 -8.79
C PRO A 16 9.17 -21.42 -9.72
N THR A 17 9.25 -21.79 -11.00
CA THR A 17 9.92 -20.99 -12.04
C THR A 17 8.99 -19.97 -12.70
N ASP A 18 7.69 -20.04 -12.40
CA ASP A 18 6.63 -19.22 -12.99
C ASP A 18 5.53 -18.90 -11.96
N PHE A 19 4.63 -17.97 -12.31
CA PHE A 19 3.42 -17.67 -11.57
C PHE A 19 2.44 -18.84 -11.55
N THR A 20 1.56 -18.82 -10.55
CA THR A 20 0.41 -19.73 -10.50
C THR A 20 -0.77 -19.04 -11.14
N TRP A 21 -1.28 -19.63 -12.22
CA TRP A 21 -2.42 -19.13 -12.97
C TRP A 21 -3.70 -19.81 -12.48
N ASP A 22 -4.73 -19.01 -12.23
CA ASP A 22 -6.07 -19.48 -11.88
C ASP A 22 -7.06 -18.96 -12.93
N THR A 23 -8.04 -19.79 -13.29
CA THR A 23 -9.11 -19.46 -14.23
C THR A 23 -10.43 -19.17 -13.52
N SER A 24 -10.46 -19.29 -12.19
CA SER A 24 -11.62 -18.95 -11.39
C SER A 24 -11.84 -17.44 -11.36
N ASP A 25 -13.13 -17.04 -11.32
CA ASP A 25 -13.50 -15.63 -11.18
C ASP A 25 -12.96 -15.03 -9.88
N GLU A 26 -12.81 -13.70 -9.86
CA GLU A 26 -12.34 -12.99 -8.68
C GLU A 26 -13.20 -13.32 -7.44
N PRO A 27 -12.59 -13.65 -6.29
CA PRO A 27 -13.32 -14.26 -5.18
C PRO A 27 -14.21 -13.28 -4.39
N HIS A 28 -14.07 -11.96 -4.54
CA HIS A 28 -14.77 -10.96 -3.73
C HIS A 28 -16.25 -10.89 -4.04
N ALA A 29 -16.66 -10.91 -5.30
CA ALA A 29 -18.06 -10.88 -5.70
C ALA A 29 -18.82 -12.09 -5.13
N THR A 30 -18.27 -13.29 -5.34
CA THR A 30 -18.83 -14.54 -4.81
C THR A 30 -18.88 -14.53 -3.28
N ARG A 31 -17.78 -14.17 -2.61
CA ARG A 31 -17.73 -14.08 -1.14
C ARG A 31 -18.71 -13.07 -0.59
N ARG A 32 -18.85 -11.89 -1.21
CA ARG A 32 -19.82 -10.86 -0.82
C ARG A 32 -21.24 -11.42 -0.87
N LYS A 33 -21.62 -12.12 -1.94
CA LYS A 33 -22.94 -12.75 -2.08
C LYS A 33 -23.19 -13.77 -0.96
N LEU A 34 -22.25 -14.69 -0.74
CA LEU A 34 -22.37 -15.74 0.26
C LEU A 34 -22.42 -15.19 1.70
N ILE A 35 -21.54 -14.25 2.05
CA ILE A 35 -21.51 -13.62 3.37
C ILE A 35 -22.81 -12.84 3.63
N THR A 36 -23.28 -12.09 2.64
CA THR A 36 -24.49 -11.26 2.78
C THR A 36 -25.76 -12.12 2.89
N ALA A 37 -25.81 -13.26 2.20
CA ALA A 37 -26.91 -14.22 2.33
C ALA A 37 -26.92 -14.89 3.72
N LYS A 38 -25.73 -15.30 4.20
CA LYS A 38 -25.58 -15.96 5.50
C LYS A 38 -25.78 -15.00 6.69
N TYR A 39 -25.38 -13.74 6.55
CA TYR A 39 -25.40 -12.73 7.61
C TYR A 39 -26.03 -11.41 7.14
N PRO A 40 -27.35 -11.37 6.92
CA PRO A 40 -28.04 -10.20 6.38
C PRO A 40 -27.90 -8.95 7.26
N GLN A 41 -27.67 -9.12 8.57
CA GLN A 41 -27.44 -8.02 9.52
C GLN A 41 -26.23 -7.14 9.16
N ILE A 42 -25.25 -7.66 8.42
CA ILE A 42 -24.06 -6.90 8.00
C ILE A 42 -24.45 -5.73 7.09
N LYS A 43 -25.56 -5.83 6.35
CA LYS A 43 -26.05 -4.72 5.49
C LYS A 43 -26.32 -3.44 6.29
N LYS A 44 -26.63 -3.55 7.59
CA LYS A 44 -26.81 -2.38 8.48
C LYS A 44 -25.53 -1.57 8.67
N LEU A 45 -24.37 -2.17 8.43
CA LEU A 45 -23.05 -1.54 8.53
C LEU A 45 -22.61 -0.88 7.21
N PHE A 46 -23.38 -1.03 6.13
CA PHE A 46 -23.01 -0.46 4.84
C PHE A 46 -23.21 1.05 4.86
N GLY A 47 -22.17 1.77 4.44
CA GLY A 47 -22.21 3.21 4.27
C GLY A 47 -20.87 3.84 4.62
N PRO A 48 -20.81 5.18 4.55
CA PRO A 48 -19.62 5.91 4.94
C PRO A 48 -19.31 5.74 6.43
N CYS A 49 -18.03 5.79 6.79
CA CYS A 49 -17.51 5.92 8.13
C CYS A 49 -17.17 7.41 8.41
N PRO A 50 -18.04 8.16 9.11
CA PRO A 50 -17.84 9.61 9.29
C PRO A 50 -16.60 9.98 10.11
N LYS A 51 -16.06 9.04 10.89
CA LYS A 51 -14.85 9.24 11.71
C LYS A 51 -13.58 9.36 10.87
N LEU A 52 -13.56 8.75 9.68
CA LEU A 52 -12.39 8.68 8.81
C LEU A 52 -11.83 10.06 8.46
N LYS A 53 -12.69 11.04 8.17
CA LYS A 53 -12.25 12.40 7.82
C LYS A 53 -11.49 13.09 8.95
N TYR A 54 -11.91 12.91 10.19
CA TYR A 54 -11.22 13.50 11.35
C TYR A 54 -9.89 12.80 11.59
N GLN A 55 -9.85 11.47 11.45
CA GLN A 55 -8.61 10.72 11.59
C GLN A 55 -7.57 11.16 10.56
N ILE A 56 -7.97 11.35 9.30
CA ILE A 56 -7.07 11.85 8.24
C ILE A 56 -6.57 13.26 8.58
N LEU A 57 -7.46 14.20 8.93
CA LEU A 57 -7.07 15.58 9.22
C LEU A 57 -6.12 15.65 10.43
N CYS A 58 -6.41 14.89 11.49
CA CYS A 58 -5.54 14.80 12.66
C CYS A 58 -4.18 14.17 12.30
N ALA A 59 -4.15 13.15 11.46
CA ALA A 59 -2.92 12.51 11.01
C ALA A 59 -2.05 13.45 10.16
N VAL A 60 -2.65 14.20 9.23
CA VAL A 60 -1.95 15.21 8.42
C VAL A 60 -1.40 16.33 9.31
N ALA A 61 -2.21 16.87 10.22
CA ALA A 61 -1.75 17.89 11.17
C ALA A 61 -0.61 17.38 12.06
N GLY A 62 -0.72 16.14 12.57
CA GLY A 62 0.33 15.50 13.35
C GLY A 62 1.62 15.31 12.56
N GLN A 63 1.53 14.97 11.28
CA GLN A 63 2.69 14.86 10.40
C GLN A 63 3.39 16.20 10.15
N VAL A 64 2.62 17.25 9.88
CA VAL A 64 3.15 18.62 9.72
C VAL A 64 3.80 19.10 11.03
N GLY A 65 3.14 18.85 12.18
CA GLY A 65 3.69 19.17 13.49
C GLY A 65 4.99 18.42 13.80
N MET A 66 5.07 17.13 13.43
CA MET A 66 6.30 16.35 13.60
C MET A 66 7.42 16.84 12.66
N ALA A 67 7.10 17.19 11.42
CA ALA A 67 8.07 17.77 10.49
C ALA A 67 8.66 19.07 11.06
N TRP A 68 7.81 19.95 11.59
CA TRP A 68 8.26 21.15 12.31
C TRP A 68 9.11 20.83 13.53
N PHE A 69 8.79 19.80 14.31
CA PHE A 69 9.57 19.46 15.50
C PHE A 69 10.95 18.88 15.18
N ILE A 70 11.05 18.08 14.11
CA ILE A 70 12.23 17.25 13.83
C ILE A 70 13.24 17.87 12.86
N HIS A 71 12.84 18.91 12.10
CA HIS A 71 13.64 19.43 10.98
C HIS A 71 15.05 19.93 11.36
N ASP A 72 15.26 20.31 12.61
CA ASP A 72 16.50 20.88 13.18
C ASP A 72 17.18 19.95 14.20
N LYS A 73 16.71 18.70 14.32
CA LYS A 73 17.21 17.73 15.32
C LYS A 73 18.35 16.87 14.77
N SER A 74 19.01 16.13 15.66
CA SER A 74 20.10 15.23 15.27
C SER A 74 19.62 14.15 14.29
N TRP A 75 20.51 13.67 13.44
CA TRP A 75 20.19 12.65 12.44
C TRP A 75 19.58 11.38 13.07
N ALA A 76 20.04 11.00 14.26
CA ALA A 76 19.56 9.81 14.96
C ALA A 76 18.10 9.98 15.40
N MET A 77 17.77 11.12 16.04
CA MET A 77 16.38 11.45 16.39
C MET A 77 15.51 11.53 15.14
N TYR A 78 16.03 12.14 14.08
CA TYR A 78 15.32 12.32 12.83
C TYR A 78 14.91 10.99 12.19
N VAL A 79 15.84 10.05 12.06
CA VAL A 79 15.56 8.73 11.49
C VAL A 79 14.60 7.92 12.37
N VAL A 80 14.76 7.96 13.70
CA VAL A 80 13.84 7.28 14.62
C VAL A 80 12.43 7.85 14.52
N ALA A 81 12.28 9.17 14.50
CA ALA A 81 10.99 9.82 14.35
C ALA A 81 10.34 9.49 13.00
N ALA A 82 11.11 9.54 11.91
CA ALA A 82 10.65 9.17 10.57
C ALA A 82 10.21 7.71 10.47
N TYR A 83 10.86 6.79 11.17
CA TYR A 83 10.46 5.37 11.18
C TYR A 83 9.22 5.12 12.06
N VAL A 84 9.29 5.50 13.34
CA VAL A 84 8.32 5.10 14.36
C VAL A 84 7.03 5.88 14.22
N PHE A 85 7.13 7.21 14.17
CA PHE A 85 5.96 8.10 14.06
C PHE A 85 5.61 8.31 12.58
N GLY A 86 6.57 8.79 11.80
CA GLY A 86 6.38 9.15 10.40
C GLY A 86 5.89 7.98 9.55
N GLY A 87 6.58 6.85 9.60
CA GLY A 87 6.22 5.63 8.86
C GLY A 87 4.87 5.07 9.28
N THR A 88 4.56 5.10 10.58
CA THR A 88 3.23 4.71 11.09
C THR A 88 2.13 5.59 10.53
N ILE A 89 2.28 6.92 10.62
CA ILE A 89 1.23 7.84 10.22
C ILE A 89 1.10 7.90 8.70
N ASN A 90 2.20 7.85 7.94
CA ASN A 90 2.12 7.74 6.47
C ASN A 90 1.46 6.43 6.03
N HIS A 91 1.75 5.31 6.71
CA HIS A 91 1.03 4.06 6.46
C HIS A 91 -0.48 4.21 6.71
N MET A 92 -0.86 4.84 7.82
CA MET A 92 -2.27 5.13 8.10
C MET A 92 -2.90 6.05 7.06
N LEU A 93 -2.20 7.09 6.59
CA LEU A 93 -2.69 8.01 5.57
C LEU A 93 -2.87 7.32 4.22
N MET A 94 -1.98 6.41 3.83
CA MET A 94 -2.15 5.55 2.65
C MET A 94 -3.39 4.66 2.77
N MET A 95 -3.64 4.06 3.94
CA MET A 95 -4.88 3.34 4.18
C MET A 95 -6.10 4.28 4.17
N GLY A 96 -5.95 5.51 4.66
CA GLY A 96 -6.98 6.55 4.52
C GLY A 96 -7.31 6.84 3.06
N MET A 97 -6.30 7.02 2.21
CA MET A 97 -6.48 7.17 0.77
C MET A 97 -7.14 5.95 0.13
N HIS A 98 -6.79 4.73 0.56
CA HIS A 98 -7.48 3.48 0.20
C HIS A 98 -8.98 3.57 0.48
N GLU A 99 -9.38 3.90 1.71
CA GLU A 99 -10.80 4.02 2.06
C GLU A 99 -11.52 5.17 1.31
N LEU A 100 -10.82 6.28 1.02
CA LEU A 100 -11.37 7.39 0.23
C LEU A 100 -11.57 7.03 -1.25
N SER A 101 -10.76 6.11 -1.78
CA SER A 101 -10.93 5.60 -3.14
C SER A 101 -12.28 4.91 -3.30
N HIS A 102 -12.71 4.20 -2.25
CA HIS A 102 -14.02 3.57 -2.08
C HIS A 102 -15.16 4.52 -1.69
N ASN A 103 -14.87 5.82 -1.56
CA ASN A 103 -15.80 6.86 -1.12
C ASN A 103 -16.39 6.62 0.29
N LEU A 104 -15.58 6.09 1.22
CA LEU A 104 -16.07 5.71 2.54
C LEU A 104 -16.04 6.84 3.58
N ALA A 105 -15.53 8.04 3.29
CA ALA A 105 -15.59 9.16 4.24
C ALA A 105 -16.87 10.00 4.10
N PHE A 106 -17.37 10.17 2.87
CA PHE A 106 -18.56 10.97 2.55
C PHE A 106 -19.46 10.26 1.55
N LYS A 107 -20.76 10.56 1.56
CA LYS A 107 -21.69 10.11 0.49
C LYS A 107 -21.35 10.74 -0.87
N THR A 108 -20.87 11.98 -0.87
CA THR A 108 -20.52 12.72 -2.10
C THR A 108 -19.11 12.35 -2.56
N MET A 109 -18.98 11.85 -3.79
CA MET A 109 -17.70 11.40 -4.37
C MET A 109 -16.65 12.53 -4.43
N LEU A 110 -17.07 13.76 -4.76
CA LEU A 110 -16.17 14.91 -4.86
C LEU A 110 -15.45 15.20 -3.53
N TYR A 111 -16.15 15.11 -2.40
CA TYR A 111 -15.56 15.39 -1.09
C TYR A 111 -14.52 14.33 -0.69
N ASN A 112 -14.74 13.06 -1.03
CA ASN A 112 -13.72 12.02 -0.84
C ASN A 112 -12.50 12.29 -1.72
N ARG A 113 -12.70 12.73 -2.97
CA ARG A 113 -11.61 13.07 -3.88
C ARG A 113 -10.78 14.23 -3.34
N VAL A 114 -11.41 15.32 -2.91
CA VAL A 114 -10.71 16.46 -2.32
C VAL A 114 -9.96 16.06 -1.04
N LEU A 115 -10.59 15.31 -0.14
CA LEU A 115 -9.93 14.84 1.08
C LEU A 115 -8.77 13.88 0.78
N SER A 116 -8.83 13.11 -0.32
CA SER A 116 -7.71 12.26 -0.73
C SER A 116 -6.47 13.05 -1.14
N LEU A 117 -6.64 14.24 -1.74
CA LEU A 117 -5.52 15.15 -2.00
C LEU A 117 -4.86 15.60 -0.69
N VAL A 118 -5.66 15.92 0.33
CA VAL A 118 -5.15 16.31 1.65
C VAL A 118 -4.42 15.16 2.34
N ALA A 119 -4.98 13.95 2.31
CA ALA A 119 -4.33 12.75 2.84
C ALA A 119 -2.99 12.45 2.14
N ASN A 120 -2.83 12.86 0.88
CA ASN A 120 -1.62 12.67 0.10
C ASN A 120 -0.49 13.62 0.52
N PHE A 121 -0.77 14.79 1.09
CA PHE A 121 0.26 15.80 1.36
C PHE A 121 1.50 15.27 2.11
N PRO A 122 1.37 14.55 3.24
CA PRO A 122 2.55 14.07 3.98
C PRO A 122 3.30 12.92 3.31
N LEU A 123 2.84 12.42 2.16
CA LEU A 123 3.60 11.43 1.39
C LEU A 123 4.74 12.07 0.60
N GLY A 124 4.60 13.35 0.25
CA GLY A 124 5.58 14.12 -0.52
C GLY A 124 5.60 13.84 -2.02
N VAL A 125 4.78 12.93 -2.52
CA VAL A 125 4.65 12.59 -3.95
C VAL A 125 3.17 12.52 -4.35
N PRO A 126 2.79 12.92 -5.57
CA PRO A 126 1.39 12.96 -5.96
C PRO A 126 0.85 11.58 -6.34
N ALA A 127 0.12 10.95 -5.42
CA ALA A 127 -0.37 9.58 -5.55
C ALA A 127 -1.90 9.47 -5.56
N ALA A 128 -2.66 10.36 -4.90
CA ALA A 128 -4.06 10.09 -4.56
C ALA A 128 -4.98 9.80 -5.76
N ILE A 129 -4.92 10.61 -6.83
CA ILE A 129 -5.81 10.41 -7.99
C ILE A 129 -5.41 9.20 -8.82
N ALA A 130 -4.11 9.04 -9.11
CA ALA A 130 -3.60 7.89 -9.85
C ALA A 130 -3.89 6.58 -9.09
N PHE A 131 -3.63 6.57 -7.78
CA PHE A 131 -3.93 5.47 -6.89
C PHE A 131 -5.42 5.09 -6.98
N LYS A 132 -6.36 6.03 -6.83
CA LYS A 132 -7.80 5.72 -6.95
C LYS A 132 -8.15 5.06 -8.30
N ARG A 133 -7.53 5.53 -9.39
CA ARG A 133 -7.78 5.01 -10.74
C ARG A 133 -7.31 3.57 -10.90
N TYR A 134 -6.05 3.29 -10.57
CA TYR A 134 -5.50 1.93 -10.65
C TYR A 134 -6.12 0.99 -9.61
N HIS A 135 -6.36 1.47 -8.40
CA HIS A 135 -6.99 0.71 -7.32
C HIS A 135 -8.42 0.27 -7.66
N SER A 136 -9.18 1.10 -8.38
CA SER A 136 -10.52 0.72 -8.85
C SER A 136 -10.47 -0.42 -9.87
N GLU A 137 -9.44 -0.45 -10.72
CA GLU A 137 -9.22 -1.56 -11.66
C GLU A 137 -8.71 -2.80 -10.97
N HIS A 138 -7.78 -2.68 -10.02
CA HIS A 138 -7.34 -3.79 -9.18
C HIS A 138 -8.53 -4.52 -8.56
N HIS A 139 -9.53 -3.80 -8.02
CA HIS A 139 -10.72 -4.44 -7.48
C HIS A 139 -11.66 -5.06 -8.51
N ARG A 140 -11.64 -4.56 -9.75
CA ARG A 140 -12.53 -5.03 -10.82
C ARG A 140 -11.94 -6.21 -11.60
N TYR A 141 -10.63 -6.21 -11.77
CA TYR A 141 -9.85 -7.13 -12.60
C TYR A 141 -8.72 -7.75 -11.78
N GLN A 142 -9.01 -8.10 -10.54
CA GLN A 142 -7.99 -8.54 -9.58
C GLN A 142 -7.29 -9.80 -10.07
N GLY A 143 -5.96 -9.79 -10.14
CA GLY A 143 -5.23 -10.95 -10.63
C GLY A 143 -5.03 -10.98 -12.15
N GLU A 144 -5.67 -10.09 -12.90
CA GLU A 144 -5.61 -10.10 -14.38
C GLU A 144 -4.30 -9.50 -14.89
N ASP A 145 -3.52 -10.32 -15.59
CA ASP A 145 -2.21 -9.93 -16.11
C ASP A 145 -2.32 -8.79 -17.13
N GLY A 146 -1.37 -7.87 -17.08
CA GLY A 146 -1.37 -6.64 -17.90
C GLY A 146 -2.42 -5.58 -17.50
N VAL A 147 -3.38 -5.90 -16.63
CA VAL A 147 -4.42 -4.95 -16.17
C VAL A 147 -4.17 -4.57 -14.71
N ASP A 148 -4.02 -5.56 -13.83
CA ASP A 148 -3.79 -5.37 -12.40
C ASP A 148 -2.31 -5.07 -12.11
N VAL A 149 -2.03 -3.78 -11.98
CA VAL A 149 -0.68 -3.26 -11.72
C VAL A 149 -0.20 -3.49 -10.27
N ASP A 150 -1.02 -4.07 -9.40
CA ASP A 150 -0.60 -4.42 -8.04
C ASP A 150 0.24 -5.73 -8.02
N ILE A 151 0.15 -6.53 -9.09
CA ILE A 151 0.89 -7.78 -9.26
C ILE A 151 2.31 -7.48 -9.79
N PRO A 152 3.36 -8.11 -9.23
CA PRO A 152 4.69 -8.03 -9.82
C PRO A 152 4.72 -8.57 -11.25
N THR A 153 5.49 -7.92 -12.10
CA THR A 153 5.80 -8.43 -13.44
C THR A 153 6.60 -9.73 -13.39
N GLU A 154 6.62 -10.48 -14.49
CA GLU A 154 7.46 -11.68 -14.63
C GLU A 154 8.95 -11.37 -14.43
N ALA A 155 9.43 -10.23 -14.94
CA ALA A 155 10.80 -9.77 -14.74
C ALA A 155 11.10 -9.52 -13.25
N GLU A 156 10.20 -8.85 -12.52
CA GLU A 156 10.32 -8.65 -11.07
C GLU A 156 10.30 -10.00 -10.33
N GLY A 157 9.40 -10.92 -10.69
CA GLY A 157 9.31 -12.26 -10.08
C GLY A 157 10.59 -13.07 -10.27
N LYS A 158 11.14 -13.09 -11.48
CA LYS A 158 12.41 -13.78 -11.81
C LYS A 158 13.60 -13.13 -11.12
N PHE A 159 13.64 -11.80 -11.02
CA PHE A 159 14.74 -11.09 -10.38
C PHE A 159 14.70 -11.20 -8.86
N PHE A 160 13.55 -10.98 -8.21
CA PHE A 160 13.39 -10.99 -6.75
C PHE A 160 13.14 -12.39 -6.18
N ASN A 161 13.97 -13.36 -6.58
CA ASN A 161 13.77 -14.77 -6.22
C ASN A 161 14.61 -15.25 -4.99
N SER A 162 15.58 -14.47 -4.52
CA SER A 162 16.42 -14.81 -3.36
C SER A 162 16.02 -14.04 -2.10
N ARG A 163 16.38 -14.53 -0.90
CA ARG A 163 16.03 -13.88 0.38
C ARG A 163 16.49 -12.41 0.44
N PHE A 164 17.73 -12.16 0.04
CA PHE A 164 18.30 -10.81 0.01
C PHE A 164 17.59 -9.90 -0.99
N ARG A 165 17.34 -10.39 -2.21
CA ARG A 165 16.62 -9.61 -3.23
C ARG A 165 15.18 -9.31 -2.82
N LYS A 166 14.48 -10.27 -2.22
CA LYS A 166 13.13 -10.07 -1.65
C LYS A 166 13.15 -9.02 -0.52
N PHE A 167 14.19 -8.99 0.29
CA PHE A 167 14.35 -7.93 1.29
C PHE A 167 14.51 -6.55 0.63
N LEU A 168 15.33 -6.43 -0.41
CA LEU A 168 15.43 -5.19 -1.19
C LEU A 168 14.10 -4.80 -1.85
N PHE A 169 13.36 -5.78 -2.38
CA PHE A 169 12.02 -5.56 -2.92
C PHE A 169 11.09 -4.94 -1.89
N ILE A 170 11.09 -5.48 -0.66
CA ILE A 170 10.31 -4.92 0.45
C ILE A 170 10.76 -3.50 0.78
N CYS A 171 12.06 -3.24 0.88
CA CYS A 171 12.58 -1.89 1.17
C CYS A 171 12.17 -0.86 0.12
N CYS A 172 12.09 -1.27 -1.14
CA CYS A 172 11.77 -0.42 -2.27
C CYS A 172 10.34 -0.62 -2.79
N GLN A 173 9.46 -1.31 -2.05
CA GLN A 173 8.12 -1.69 -2.49
C GLN A 173 7.32 -0.49 -3.00
N GLY A 174 7.41 0.64 -2.29
CA GLY A 174 6.72 1.87 -2.67
C GLY A 174 7.16 2.40 -4.05
N LEU A 175 8.43 2.21 -4.42
CA LEU A 175 8.94 2.60 -5.72
C LEU A 175 8.40 1.67 -6.81
N PHE A 176 8.50 0.35 -6.63
CA PHE A 176 7.96 -0.61 -7.60
C PHE A 176 6.47 -0.41 -7.82
N TYR A 177 5.71 -0.25 -6.73
CA TYR A 177 4.29 0.03 -6.79
C TYR A 177 3.97 1.33 -7.55
N SER A 178 4.74 2.39 -7.32
CA SER A 178 4.51 3.69 -7.96
C SER A 178 4.90 3.72 -9.43
N PHE A 179 5.95 2.99 -9.82
CA PHE A 179 6.49 3.02 -11.18
C PHE A 179 5.94 1.94 -12.10
N ARG A 180 5.54 0.77 -11.59
CA ARG A 180 5.00 -0.33 -12.40
C ARG A 180 3.87 0.08 -13.35
N PRO A 181 2.91 0.95 -12.95
CA PRO A 181 1.83 1.33 -13.85
C PRO A 181 2.29 1.99 -15.15
N PHE A 182 3.45 2.66 -15.16
CA PHE A 182 3.99 3.28 -16.38
C PHE A 182 4.52 2.27 -17.41
N PHE A 183 4.84 1.06 -16.97
CA PHE A 183 5.38 0.00 -17.83
C PHE A 183 4.36 -1.09 -18.16
N VAL A 184 3.38 -1.31 -17.27
CA VAL A 184 2.38 -2.39 -17.43
C VAL A 184 1.11 -1.88 -18.08
N ASN A 185 0.51 -0.81 -17.55
CA ASN A 185 -0.78 -0.30 -18.02
C ASN A 185 -0.78 1.25 -17.99
N PRO A 186 0.04 1.91 -18.83
CA PRO A 186 0.20 3.35 -18.80
C PRO A 186 -1.09 4.06 -19.22
N LYS A 187 -1.45 5.09 -18.47
CA LYS A 187 -2.65 5.89 -18.72
C LYS A 187 -2.32 7.37 -18.79
N ALA A 188 -2.95 8.04 -19.76
CA ALA A 188 -2.86 9.49 -19.88
C ALA A 188 -3.36 10.18 -18.59
N PRO A 189 -2.64 11.18 -18.07
CA PRO A 189 -3.13 12.01 -16.98
C PRO A 189 -4.40 12.77 -17.38
N CYS A 190 -5.41 12.73 -16.53
CA CYS A 190 -6.61 13.55 -16.63
C CYS A 190 -6.46 14.84 -15.82
N LEU A 191 -7.44 15.75 -15.94
CA LEU A 191 -7.47 17.03 -15.21
C LEU A 191 -7.21 16.87 -13.70
N TRP A 192 -7.78 15.84 -13.07
CA TRP A 192 -7.60 15.62 -11.63
C TRP A 192 -6.18 15.22 -11.25
N GLU A 193 -5.44 14.54 -12.13
CA GLU A 193 -4.02 14.25 -11.89
C GLU A 193 -3.19 15.51 -11.93
N TYR A 194 -3.46 16.43 -12.86
CA TYR A 194 -2.82 17.76 -12.86
C TYR A 194 -3.14 18.56 -11.59
N ILE A 195 -4.38 18.49 -11.10
CA ILE A 195 -4.76 19.10 -9.81
C ILE A 195 -3.98 18.45 -8.65
N ASN A 196 -3.80 17.12 -8.65
CA ASN A 196 -3.00 16.42 -7.64
C ASN A 196 -1.52 16.84 -7.72
N TYR A 197 -0.96 17.00 -8.92
CA TYR A 197 0.41 17.47 -9.12
C TYR A 197 0.58 18.88 -8.57
N ALA A 198 -0.28 19.80 -8.99
CA ALA A 198 -0.25 21.20 -8.54
C ALA A 198 -0.39 21.32 -7.02
N SER A 199 -1.37 20.62 -6.42
CA SER A 199 -1.58 20.66 -4.96
C SER A 199 -0.43 20.04 -4.16
N CYS A 200 0.15 18.93 -4.64
CA CYS A 200 1.32 18.31 -4.01
C CYS A 200 2.55 19.22 -4.12
N ILE A 201 2.81 19.82 -5.29
CA ILE A 201 3.92 20.75 -5.49
C ILE A 201 3.75 21.99 -4.60
N ALA A 202 2.54 22.55 -4.52
CA ALA A 202 2.23 23.67 -3.66
C ALA A 202 2.52 23.33 -2.19
N PHE A 203 1.99 22.21 -1.69
CA PHE A 203 2.23 21.76 -0.33
C PHE A 203 3.73 21.54 -0.05
N ASN A 204 4.42 20.79 -0.92
CA ASN A 204 5.85 20.52 -0.78
C ASN A 204 6.67 21.82 -0.75
N SER A 205 6.35 22.77 -1.64
CA SER A 205 7.01 24.08 -1.68
C SER A 205 6.79 24.87 -0.39
N THR A 206 5.57 24.85 0.15
CA THR A 206 5.28 25.45 1.46
C THR A 206 6.09 24.79 2.57
N MET A 207 6.19 23.45 2.59
CA MET A 207 6.95 22.74 3.62
C MET A 207 8.45 23.03 3.54
N VAL A 208 9.01 23.11 2.32
CA VAL A 208 10.41 23.50 2.11
C VAL A 208 10.65 24.94 2.55
N HIS A 209 9.71 25.85 2.27
CA HIS A 209 9.82 27.24 2.71
C HIS A 209 9.80 27.37 4.24
N LEU A 210 8.96 26.57 4.93
CA LEU A 210 8.80 26.64 6.38
C LEU A 210 9.87 25.87 7.16
N PHE A 211 10.25 24.67 6.72
CA PHE A 211 11.10 23.73 7.47
C PHE A 211 12.36 23.29 6.71
N GLY A 212 12.64 23.93 5.58
CA GLY A 212 13.73 23.55 4.68
C GLY A 212 13.55 22.18 4.04
N TRP A 213 14.59 21.75 3.34
CA TRP A 213 14.64 20.42 2.73
C TRP A 213 14.62 19.28 3.76
N SER A 214 14.97 19.57 5.01
CA SER A 214 14.88 18.62 6.13
C SER A 214 13.43 18.20 6.39
N GLY A 215 12.49 19.15 6.49
CA GLY A 215 11.06 18.81 6.66
C GLY A 215 10.51 17.99 5.48
N MET A 216 10.91 18.31 4.26
CA MET A 216 10.52 17.54 3.07
C MET A 216 11.13 16.13 3.06
N GLY A 217 12.40 16.01 3.42
CA GLY A 217 13.09 14.73 3.56
C GLY A 217 12.40 13.82 4.59
N TYR A 218 11.81 14.39 5.65
CA TYR A 218 11.13 13.64 6.67
C TYR A 218 9.87 12.96 6.11
N PHE A 219 9.08 13.67 5.30
CA PHE A 219 7.92 13.09 4.62
C PHE A 219 8.31 11.96 3.67
N LEU A 220 9.31 12.18 2.81
CA LEU A 220 9.76 11.17 1.85
C LEU A 220 10.32 9.93 2.54
N LEU A 221 11.14 10.12 3.57
CA LEU A 221 11.70 9.02 4.35
C LEU A 221 10.59 8.26 5.10
N SER A 222 9.63 8.96 5.67
CA SER A 222 8.45 8.37 6.31
C SER A 222 7.61 7.54 5.32
N THR A 223 7.43 8.01 4.09
CA THR A 223 6.75 7.25 3.02
C THR A 223 7.52 5.98 2.67
N LEU A 224 8.82 6.11 2.39
CA LEU A 224 9.66 4.97 2.04
C LEU A 224 9.64 3.89 3.13
N LEU A 225 9.82 4.32 4.38
CA LEU A 225 9.83 3.41 5.53
C LEU A 225 8.44 2.81 5.80
N GLY A 226 7.37 3.60 5.72
CA GLY A 226 5.99 3.20 5.96
C GLY A 226 5.42 2.26 4.90
N MET A 227 5.87 2.37 3.65
CA MET A 227 5.56 1.44 2.55
C MET A 227 6.46 0.21 2.56
N GLY A 228 7.70 0.35 3.04
CA GLY A 228 8.70 -0.70 3.00
C GLY A 228 8.74 -1.58 4.25
N PRO A 229 9.83 -1.56 5.05
CA PRO A 229 10.04 -2.50 6.15
C PRO A 229 9.26 -2.15 7.44
N HIS A 230 8.05 -1.57 7.33
CA HIS A 230 7.23 -1.26 8.50
C HIS A 230 6.38 -2.48 8.93
N PRO A 231 6.28 -2.80 10.23
CA PRO A 231 5.54 -3.98 10.73
C PRO A 231 4.03 -3.95 10.44
N ARG A 232 3.46 -2.78 10.13
CA ARG A 232 2.03 -2.63 9.78
C ARG A 232 1.69 -3.10 8.36
N VAL A 233 2.69 -3.26 7.49
CA VAL A 233 2.47 -3.82 6.15
C VAL A 233 2.09 -5.29 6.32
N LYS A 234 0.83 -5.63 6.05
CA LYS A 234 0.35 -7.02 6.15
C LYS A 234 1.10 -7.88 5.14
N ARG A 235 2.03 -8.67 5.65
CA ARG A 235 2.68 -9.72 4.87
C ARG A 235 1.79 -10.94 4.97
N LYS A 236 1.16 -11.35 3.86
CA LYS A 236 0.57 -12.68 3.77
C LYS A 236 1.71 -13.70 3.73
N THR A 237 2.35 -13.96 4.87
CA THR A 237 3.12 -15.19 5.03
C THR A 237 2.11 -16.29 5.28
N LEU A 238 1.81 -17.10 4.25
CA LEU A 238 1.10 -18.35 4.47
C LEU A 238 1.79 -19.08 5.62
N SER A 239 1.03 -19.47 6.65
CA SER A 239 1.60 -20.27 7.73
C SER A 239 2.14 -21.58 7.14
N ALA A 240 3.04 -22.26 7.85
CA ALA A 240 3.49 -23.57 7.42
C ALA A 240 2.31 -24.55 7.24
N ALA A 241 1.23 -24.36 8.01
CA ALA A 241 -0.01 -25.12 7.92
C ALA A 241 -0.85 -24.76 6.67
N ASP A 242 -0.96 -23.48 6.31
CA ASP A 242 -1.67 -23.07 5.09
C ASP A 242 -0.94 -23.58 3.83
N ARG A 243 0.40 -23.60 3.87
CA ARG A 243 1.24 -24.23 2.84
C ARG A 243 1.11 -25.74 2.81
N ALA A 244 0.66 -26.39 3.88
CA ALA A 244 0.43 -27.84 3.90
C ALA A 244 -0.96 -28.19 3.35
N LYS A 245 -1.98 -27.35 3.60
CA LYS A 245 -3.33 -27.54 3.05
C LYS A 245 -3.42 -27.34 1.54
N LEU A 246 -2.71 -26.35 0.99
CA LEU A 246 -2.55 -26.18 -0.46
C LEU A 246 -1.76 -27.32 -1.13
N LYS A 247 -1.19 -28.26 -0.36
CA LYS A 247 -0.50 -29.45 -0.88
C LYS A 247 -1.38 -30.71 -0.85
N SER A 248 -2.56 -30.64 -0.24
CA SER A 248 -3.49 -31.78 -0.10
C SER A 248 -4.73 -31.67 -0.98
N GLU A 249 -4.85 -30.57 -1.73
CA GLU A 249 -5.75 -30.39 -2.86
C GLU A 249 -4.93 -30.49 -4.16
#